data_AF-A0AAU1IQM3-F1
#
_entry.id   AF-A0AAU1IQM3-F1
#
_cell.length_a   1.000
_cell.length_b   1.000
_cell.length_c   1.000
_cell.angle_alpha   90.00
_cell.angle_beta   90.00
_cell.angle_gamma   90.00
#
_symmetry.space_group_name_H-M   'P 1'
#
loop_
_entity.id
_entity.type
_entity.pdbx_description
1 polymer ?
#
loop_
_entity_poly.entity_id
_entity_poly.type
_entity_poly.pdbx_seq_one_letter_code
_entity_poly.pdbx_strand_id
1 'polypeptide(L)'
;MRKLIYGMNLSLDGYIAAPGDDIGWSVPSDELFQFWSDQLEATELTLYGRRLWQTMSSHWPTADQLPGATPAEIEFARRWRDMSKVVFSSTVDKVDWNTRLVNGDAVAEITRLKAEDGGPMDIGGATLAAAAMRAGLIDEYVLATAPVLVGGGTPFFTALDSWVNLNLVETRTLPGGMTLTRYETRR
;
A
#
# COMPACT_ATOMS: atom_id res chain seq x y z
N MET A 1 -16.86 -8.97 -8.09
CA MET A 1 -15.39 -9.02 -8.04
C MET A 1 -14.88 -7.86 -7.22
N ARG A 2 -14.04 -8.14 -6.24
CA ARG A 2 -13.43 -7.12 -5.37
C ARG A 2 -12.44 -6.28 -6.17
N LYS A 3 -12.39 -4.96 -5.90
CA LYS A 3 -11.35 -4.08 -6.45
C LYS A 3 -10.03 -4.31 -5.70
N LEU A 4 -8.92 -4.34 -6.43
CA LEU A 4 -7.56 -4.38 -5.90
C LEU A 4 -6.84 -3.05 -6.17
N ILE A 5 -6.50 -2.36 -5.09
CA ILE A 5 -5.96 -1.00 -5.11
C ILE A 5 -4.50 -1.05 -4.67
N TYR A 6 -3.59 -0.52 -5.49
CA TYR A 6 -2.19 -0.33 -5.10
C TYR A 6 -1.91 1.14 -4.81
N GLY A 7 -1.68 1.45 -3.54
CA GLY A 7 -1.43 2.81 -3.07
C GLY A 7 -0.15 2.94 -2.26
N MET A 8 0.70 3.91 -2.59
CA MET A 8 1.91 4.25 -1.81
C MET A 8 2.28 5.73 -1.94
N ASN A 9 3.08 6.21 -0.99
CA ASN A 9 3.89 7.42 -1.17
C ASN A 9 5.07 7.11 -2.09
N LEU A 10 5.40 8.03 -2.99
CA LEU A 10 6.53 7.89 -3.90
C LEU A 10 7.21 9.23 -4.21
N SER A 11 8.49 9.19 -4.55
CA SER A 11 9.22 10.33 -5.09
C SER A 11 8.74 10.70 -6.50
N LEU A 12 9.07 11.88 -6.98
CA LEU A 12 8.71 12.35 -8.32
C LEU A 12 9.28 11.46 -9.43
N ASP A 13 10.45 10.87 -9.20
CA ASP A 13 11.09 9.88 -10.09
C ASP A 13 10.62 8.43 -9.86
N GLY A 14 9.59 8.21 -9.05
CA GLY A 14 8.82 6.97 -9.02
C GLY A 14 9.27 5.92 -8.02
N TYR A 15 9.96 6.29 -6.94
CA TYR A 15 10.48 5.36 -5.92
C TYR A 15 9.71 5.47 -4.60
N ILE A 16 9.35 4.33 -4.00
CA ILE A 16 8.67 4.27 -2.69
C ILE A 16 9.65 4.25 -1.51
N ALA A 17 10.92 4.02 -1.78
CA ALA A 17 12.02 4.13 -0.83
C ALA A 17 13.31 4.39 -1.61
N ALA A 18 14.18 5.23 -1.05
CA ALA A 18 15.52 5.49 -1.57
C ALA A 18 16.47 4.30 -1.24
N PRO A 19 17.73 4.30 -1.69
CA PRO A 19 18.68 3.23 -1.37
C PRO A 19 18.80 3.00 0.15
N GLY A 20 18.78 1.74 0.57
CA GLY A 20 18.79 1.40 2.00
C GLY A 20 17.42 1.40 2.69
N ASP A 21 16.33 1.33 1.92
CA ASP A 21 14.94 1.38 2.40
C ASP A 21 14.60 2.71 3.11
N ASP A 22 15.28 3.80 2.73
CA ASP A 22 15.10 5.12 3.32
C ASP A 22 13.82 5.80 2.79
N ILE A 23 12.96 6.20 3.73
CA ILE A 23 11.71 6.92 3.49
C ILE A 23 11.71 8.32 4.11
N GLY A 24 12.84 8.80 4.63
CA GLY A 24 12.97 10.09 5.33
C GLY A 24 12.70 11.30 4.43
N TRP A 25 12.72 11.13 3.12
CA TRP A 25 12.30 12.13 2.14
C TRP A 25 10.77 12.31 2.08
N SER A 26 10.00 11.34 2.58
CA SER A 26 8.53 11.37 2.64
C SER A 26 8.10 11.74 4.06
N VAL A 27 7.95 13.03 4.33
CA VAL A 27 7.31 13.51 5.57
C VAL A 27 5.82 13.76 5.29
N PRO A 28 4.90 12.89 5.75
CA PRO A 28 3.48 13.05 5.50
C PRO A 28 2.95 14.28 6.25
N SER A 29 2.15 15.10 5.58
CA SER A 29 1.32 16.10 6.25
C SER A 29 0.14 15.42 6.96
N ASP A 30 -0.49 16.13 7.90
CA ASP A 30 -1.72 15.64 8.57
C ASP A 30 -2.81 15.28 7.54
N GLU A 31 -2.92 16.03 6.45
CA GLU A 31 -3.89 15.77 5.39
C GLU A 31 -3.58 14.48 4.61
N LEU A 32 -2.29 14.21 4.31
CA LEU A 32 -1.90 12.94 3.70
C LEU A 32 -2.15 11.77 4.65
N PHE A 33 -1.84 11.95 5.94
CA PHE A 33 -2.09 10.94 6.94
C PHE A 33 -3.59 10.60 7.03
N GLN A 34 -4.44 11.63 7.08
CA GLN A 34 -5.88 11.46 7.09
C GLN A 34 -6.39 10.73 5.84
N PHE A 35 -5.87 11.08 4.66
CA PHE A 35 -6.21 10.37 3.43
C PHE A 35 -5.93 8.86 3.53
N TRP A 36 -4.74 8.46 4.02
CA TRP A 36 -4.43 7.04 4.18
C TRP A 36 -5.26 6.37 5.26
N SER A 37 -5.64 7.09 6.31
CA SER A 37 -6.58 6.60 7.32
C SER A 37 -7.97 6.33 6.74
N ASP A 38 -8.48 7.25 5.91
CA ASP A 38 -9.77 7.10 5.23
C ASP A 38 -9.73 5.94 4.22
N GLN A 39 -8.61 5.78 3.50
CA GLN A 39 -8.39 4.63 2.61
C GLN A 39 -8.37 3.31 3.39
N LEU A 40 -7.72 3.27 4.55
CA LEU A 40 -7.70 2.11 5.43
C LEU A 40 -9.11 1.75 5.91
N GLU A 41 -9.91 2.77 6.28
CA GLU A 41 -11.30 2.60 6.73
C GLU A 41 -12.21 2.08 5.61
N ALA A 42 -12.00 2.54 4.38
CA ALA A 42 -12.75 2.07 3.21
C ALA A 42 -12.35 0.66 2.75
N THR A 43 -11.23 0.13 3.24
CA THR A 43 -10.65 -1.15 2.80
C THR A 43 -11.07 -2.30 3.69
N GLU A 44 -11.57 -3.37 3.08
CA GLU A 44 -12.01 -4.55 3.84
C GLU A 44 -10.87 -5.56 4.08
N LEU A 45 -9.89 -5.61 3.17
CA LEU A 45 -8.78 -6.56 3.24
C LEU A 45 -7.48 -5.94 2.73
N THR A 46 -6.40 -6.03 3.52
CA THR A 46 -5.07 -5.58 3.07
C THR A 46 -4.14 -6.76 2.81
N LEU A 47 -3.48 -6.75 1.65
CA LEU A 47 -2.52 -7.73 1.19
C LEU A 47 -1.11 -7.17 1.34
N TYR A 48 -0.30 -7.80 2.20
CA TYR A 48 1.06 -7.35 2.47
C TYR A 48 2.10 -8.30 1.88
N GLY A 49 3.04 -7.74 1.12
CA GLY A 49 4.32 -8.40 0.88
C GLY A 49 5.18 -8.39 2.14
N ARG A 50 6.02 -9.43 2.31
CA ARG A 50 6.89 -9.63 3.49
C ARG A 50 7.57 -8.37 4.03
N ARG A 51 8.25 -7.58 3.18
CA ARG A 51 9.03 -6.42 3.64
C ARG A 51 8.13 -5.34 4.25
N LEU A 52 7.05 -4.98 3.55
CA LEU A 52 6.11 -4.00 4.07
C LEU A 52 5.42 -4.51 5.33
N TRP A 53 5.06 -5.80 5.39
CA TRP A 53 4.53 -6.40 6.61
C TRP A 53 5.48 -6.20 7.80
N GLN A 54 6.78 -6.48 7.63
CA GLN A 54 7.76 -6.31 8.70
C GLN A 54 7.87 -4.85 9.16
N THR A 55 7.88 -3.89 8.23
CA THR A 55 7.87 -2.46 8.57
C THR A 55 6.61 -2.09 9.36
N MET A 56 5.43 -2.43 8.84
CA MET A 56 4.15 -2.05 9.45
C MET A 56 3.93 -2.72 10.82
N SER A 57 4.19 -4.03 10.90
CA SER A 57 4.04 -4.80 12.15
C SER A 57 5.08 -4.45 13.21
N SER A 58 6.19 -3.80 12.85
CA SER A 58 7.17 -3.33 13.85
C SER A 58 6.72 -2.05 14.56
N HIS A 59 5.81 -1.28 13.97
CA HIS A 59 5.41 0.04 14.47
C HIS A 59 3.94 0.09 14.91
N TRP A 60 3.01 -0.19 14.00
CA TRP A 60 1.58 0.06 14.19
C TRP A 60 0.91 -0.68 15.34
N PRO A 61 1.31 -1.91 15.71
CA PRO A 61 0.72 -2.58 16.87
C PRO A 61 0.83 -1.82 18.19
N THR A 62 1.82 -0.93 18.32
CA THR A 62 2.12 -0.22 19.58
C THR A 62 2.20 1.30 19.41
N ALA A 63 1.91 1.82 18.21
CA ALA A 63 2.04 3.25 17.91
C ALA A 63 1.14 4.12 18.81
N ASP A 64 -0.02 3.63 19.22
CA ASP A 64 -0.93 4.30 20.16
C ASP A 64 -0.43 4.37 21.62
N GLN A 65 0.66 3.67 21.94
CA GLN A 65 1.28 3.65 23.26
C GLN A 65 2.51 4.57 23.33
N LEU A 66 2.95 5.12 22.20
CA LEU A 66 4.14 5.97 22.14
C LEU A 66 3.86 7.35 22.76
N PRO A 67 4.83 7.93 23.50
CA PRO A 67 4.71 9.30 23.98
C PRO A 67 4.51 10.27 22.83
N GLY A 68 3.46 11.10 22.92
CA GLY A 68 3.16 12.10 21.89
C GLY A 68 2.35 11.56 20.69
N ALA A 69 1.85 10.32 20.75
CA ALA A 69 0.95 9.80 19.73
C ALA A 69 -0.27 10.72 19.54
N THR A 70 -0.48 11.15 18.31
CA THR A 70 -1.60 11.99 17.92
C THR A 70 -2.91 11.18 17.93
N PRO A 71 -4.09 11.84 18.05
CA PRO A 71 -5.37 11.14 17.94
C PRO A 71 -5.51 10.33 16.64
N ALA A 72 -4.93 10.83 15.54
CA ALA A 72 -4.95 10.16 14.24
C ALA A 72 -4.09 8.88 14.24
N GLU A 73 -2.88 8.93 14.81
CA GLU A 73 -2.02 7.75 14.95
C GLU A 73 -2.65 6.69 15.87
N ILE A 74 -3.29 7.13 16.95
CA ILE A 74 -3.98 6.23 17.90
C ILE A 74 -5.11 5.47 17.18
N GLU A 75 -5.92 6.18 16.41
CA GLU A 75 -7.03 5.59 15.66
C GLU A 75 -6.52 4.68 14.54
N PHE A 76 -5.50 5.11 13.80
CA PHE A 76 -4.88 4.29 12.76
C PHE A 76 -4.31 2.99 13.33
N ALA A 77 -3.58 3.06 14.45
CA ALA A 77 -3.02 1.87 15.11
C ALA A 77 -4.09 0.86 15.52
N ARG A 78 -5.22 1.32 16.07
CA ARG A 78 -6.36 0.48 16.44
C ARG A 78 -6.96 -0.20 15.21
N ARG A 79 -7.32 0.57 14.19
CA ARG A 79 -7.87 0.06 12.94
C ARG A 79 -6.92 -0.91 12.26
N TRP A 80 -5.64 -0.57 12.22
CA TRP A 80 -4.62 -1.43 11.66
C TRP A 80 -4.57 -2.75 12.41
N ARG A 81 -4.69 -2.81 13.74
CA ARG A 81 -4.72 -4.12 14.44
C ARG A 81 -5.96 -4.94 14.11
N ASP A 82 -7.12 -4.31 13.97
CA ASP A 82 -8.41 -4.99 13.86
C ASP A 82 -8.75 -5.43 12.43
N MET A 83 -8.27 -4.71 11.40
CA MET A 83 -8.62 -5.01 10.01
C MET A 83 -8.11 -6.37 9.54
N SER A 84 -8.79 -7.00 8.58
CA SER A 84 -8.35 -8.27 8.01
C SER A 84 -7.12 -8.09 7.13
N LYS A 85 -6.10 -8.95 7.31
CA LYS A 85 -4.86 -8.90 6.52
C LYS A 85 -4.46 -10.27 5.99
N VAL A 86 -3.80 -10.26 4.83
CA VAL A 86 -3.14 -11.43 4.25
C VAL A 86 -1.68 -11.10 3.99
N VAL A 87 -0.78 -11.85 4.60
CA VAL A 87 0.66 -11.70 4.38
C VAL A 87 1.14 -12.76 3.41
N PHE A 88 1.81 -12.33 2.34
CA PHE A 88 2.43 -13.20 1.35
C PHE A 88 3.92 -13.32 1.66
N SER A 89 4.33 -14.50 2.13
CA SER A 89 5.71 -14.77 2.51
C SER A 89 5.98 -16.26 2.63
N SER A 90 7.18 -16.68 2.19
CA SER A 90 7.71 -18.02 2.43
C SER A 90 8.58 -18.11 3.68
N THR A 91 8.92 -16.99 4.31
CA THR A 91 9.89 -16.92 5.42
C THR A 91 9.33 -16.27 6.70
N VAL A 92 8.04 -15.96 6.74
CA VAL A 92 7.38 -15.46 7.95
C VAL A 92 6.74 -16.67 8.62
N ASP A 93 7.09 -16.93 9.88
CA ASP A 93 6.61 -18.13 10.59
C ASP A 93 5.30 -17.89 11.33
N LYS A 94 5.08 -16.68 11.83
CA LYS A 94 3.91 -16.30 12.63
C LYS A 94 3.42 -14.92 12.24
N VAL A 95 2.10 -14.76 12.33
CA VAL A 95 1.39 -13.50 12.10
C VAL A 95 0.37 -13.30 13.23
N ASP A 96 0.16 -12.05 13.62
CA ASP A 96 -0.78 -11.61 14.65
C ASP A 96 -1.68 -10.48 14.11
N TRP A 97 -2.59 -9.94 14.92
CA TRP A 97 -3.44 -8.78 14.59
C TRP A 97 -4.36 -8.99 13.37
N ASN A 98 -5.28 -9.96 13.49
CA ASN A 98 -6.25 -10.35 12.45
C ASN A 98 -5.61 -10.59 11.06
N THR A 99 -4.52 -11.35 11.08
CA THR A 99 -3.70 -11.62 9.90
C THR A 99 -3.64 -13.11 9.63
N ARG A 100 -3.73 -13.50 8.35
CA ARG A 100 -3.39 -14.86 7.91
C ARG A 100 -2.18 -14.85 6.99
N LEU A 101 -1.42 -15.93 7.02
CA LEU A 101 -0.24 -16.13 6.18
C LEU A 101 -0.61 -16.95 4.95
N VAL A 102 -0.08 -16.53 3.79
CA VAL A 102 -0.11 -17.28 2.54
C VAL A 102 1.34 -17.59 2.16
N ASN A 103 1.65 -18.88 2.20
CA ASN A 103 2.91 -19.44 1.69
C ASN A 103 2.57 -20.22 0.41
N GLY A 104 2.69 -19.56 -0.74
CA GLY A 104 2.27 -20.13 -2.02
C GLY A 104 2.25 -19.12 -3.15
N ASP A 105 1.57 -19.48 -4.24
CA ASP A 105 1.42 -18.62 -5.41
C ASP A 105 0.56 -17.39 -5.08
N ALA A 106 1.22 -16.24 -5.00
CA ALA A 106 0.57 -14.97 -4.70
C ALA A 106 -0.46 -14.57 -5.77
N VAL A 107 -0.16 -14.79 -7.05
CA VAL A 107 -1.05 -14.39 -8.14
C VAL A 107 -2.32 -15.22 -8.08
N ALA A 108 -2.20 -16.54 -7.94
CA ALA A 108 -3.35 -17.44 -7.84
C ALA A 108 -4.26 -17.07 -6.65
N GLU A 109 -3.69 -16.82 -5.47
CA GLU A 109 -4.47 -16.47 -4.28
C GLU A 109 -5.10 -15.07 -4.40
N ILE A 110 -4.41 -14.08 -4.96
CA ILE A 110 -4.99 -12.76 -5.23
C ILE A 110 -6.16 -12.89 -6.21
N THR A 111 -6.01 -13.66 -7.29
CA THR A 111 -7.10 -13.91 -8.25
C THR A 111 -8.30 -14.57 -7.58
N ARG A 112 -8.06 -15.56 -6.70
CA ARG A 112 -9.12 -16.21 -5.92
C ARG A 112 -9.86 -15.21 -5.02
N LEU A 113 -9.12 -14.39 -4.27
CA LEU A 113 -9.68 -13.36 -3.40
C LEU A 113 -10.48 -12.32 -4.18
N LYS A 114 -10.00 -11.88 -5.35
CA LYS A 114 -10.74 -10.96 -6.21
C LYS A 114 -12.08 -11.51 -6.70
N ALA A 115 -12.20 -12.84 -6.85
CA ALA A 115 -13.41 -13.50 -7.30
C ALA A 115 -14.47 -13.67 -6.20
N GLU A 116 -14.10 -13.53 -4.93
CA GLU A 116 -15.03 -13.59 -3.81
C GLU A 116 -15.94 -12.36 -3.76
N ASP A 117 -17.04 -12.49 -3.02
CA ASP A 117 -17.84 -11.34 -2.59
C ASP A 117 -17.11 -10.58 -1.46
N GLY A 118 -17.30 -9.27 -1.41
CA GLY A 118 -16.69 -8.42 -0.40
C GLY A 118 -16.32 -7.03 -0.94
N GLY A 119 -15.87 -6.18 -0.03
CA GLY A 119 -15.39 -4.84 -0.28
C GLY A 119 -14.01 -4.79 -0.94
N PRO A 120 -13.48 -3.57 -1.16
CA PRO A 120 -12.20 -3.37 -1.82
C PRO A 120 -11.04 -3.95 -1.00
N MET A 121 -9.95 -4.22 -1.70
CA MET A 121 -8.70 -4.74 -1.15
C MET A 121 -7.56 -3.80 -1.48
N ASP A 122 -6.69 -3.55 -0.52
CA ASP A 122 -5.43 -2.87 -0.74
C ASP A 122 -4.30 -3.88 -0.89
N ILE A 123 -3.32 -3.59 -1.74
CA ILE A 123 -2.07 -4.34 -1.85
C ILE A 123 -0.90 -3.42 -1.54
N GLY A 124 0.07 -3.92 -0.76
CA GLY A 124 1.22 -3.16 -0.34
C GLY A 124 2.52 -3.96 -0.41
N GLY A 125 3.61 -3.24 -0.70
CA GLY A 125 4.95 -3.78 -0.85
C GLY A 125 5.30 -4.05 -2.32
N ALA A 126 6.37 -3.43 -2.79
CA ALA A 126 6.73 -3.38 -4.21
C ALA A 126 6.83 -4.76 -4.87
N THR A 127 7.39 -5.78 -4.19
CA THR A 127 7.52 -7.12 -4.78
C THR A 127 6.17 -7.79 -5.02
N LEU A 128 5.25 -7.71 -4.06
CA LEU A 128 3.92 -8.32 -4.17
C LEU A 128 3.07 -7.56 -5.21
N ALA A 129 3.10 -6.23 -5.13
CA ALA A 129 2.41 -5.36 -6.08
C ALA A 129 2.93 -5.57 -7.52
N ALA A 130 4.25 -5.73 -7.71
CA ALA A 130 4.83 -6.01 -9.02
C ALA A 130 4.33 -7.33 -9.63
N ALA A 131 4.15 -8.38 -8.82
CA ALA A 131 3.57 -9.64 -9.30
C ALA A 131 2.11 -9.44 -9.74
N ALA A 132 1.31 -8.73 -8.93
CA ALA A 132 -0.07 -8.42 -9.25
C ALA A 132 -0.22 -7.51 -10.49
N MET A 133 0.67 -6.52 -10.66
CA MET A 133 0.71 -5.64 -11.84
C MET A 133 0.99 -6.44 -13.11
N ARG A 134 2.02 -7.30 -13.13
CA ARG A 134 2.33 -8.13 -14.31
C ARG A 134 1.20 -9.08 -14.67
N ALA A 135 0.46 -9.57 -13.67
CA ALA A 135 -0.71 -10.40 -13.87
C ALA A 135 -1.98 -9.61 -14.27
N GLY A 136 -1.91 -8.29 -14.42
CA GLY A 136 -3.06 -7.45 -14.79
C GLY A 136 -4.14 -7.38 -13.70
N LEU A 137 -3.77 -7.62 -12.43
CA LEU A 137 -4.72 -7.73 -11.33
C LEU A 137 -5.02 -6.41 -10.63
N ILE A 138 -4.24 -5.35 -10.84
CA ILE A 138 -4.49 -4.05 -10.20
C ILE A 138 -5.65 -3.33 -10.91
N ASP A 139 -6.68 -2.96 -10.17
CA ASP A 139 -7.82 -2.17 -10.67
C ASP A 139 -7.57 -0.68 -10.52
N GLU A 140 -6.93 -0.25 -9.42
CA GLU A 140 -6.64 1.16 -9.16
C GLU A 140 -5.21 1.38 -8.66
N TYR A 141 -4.62 2.50 -9.07
CA TYR A 141 -3.33 2.99 -8.59
C TYR A 141 -3.55 4.31 -7.86
N VAL A 142 -3.06 4.41 -6.62
CA VAL A 142 -3.11 5.63 -5.81
C VAL A 142 -1.69 6.11 -5.54
N LEU A 143 -1.34 7.27 -6.08
CA LEU A 143 0.01 7.82 -6.03
C LEU A 143 0.01 9.10 -5.20
N ALA A 144 0.69 9.07 -4.05
CA ALA A 144 0.99 10.28 -3.26
C ALA A 144 2.43 10.72 -3.55
N THR A 145 2.59 11.57 -4.56
CA THR A 145 3.88 11.94 -5.15
C THR A 145 4.50 13.13 -4.42
N ALA A 146 5.61 12.90 -3.74
CA ALA A 146 6.42 13.94 -3.12
C ALA A 146 7.24 14.70 -4.17
N PRO A 147 7.40 16.03 -4.04
CA PRO A 147 8.20 16.84 -4.96
C PRO A 147 9.71 16.70 -4.72
N VAL A 148 10.23 15.46 -4.78
CA VAL A 148 11.64 15.12 -4.54
C VAL A 148 12.12 14.08 -5.56
N LEU A 149 13.40 14.18 -5.95
CA LEU A 149 14.09 13.17 -6.74
C LEU A 149 15.06 12.42 -5.83
N VAL A 150 14.94 11.09 -5.75
CA VAL A 150 15.82 10.26 -4.90
C VAL A 150 16.89 9.52 -5.70
N GLY A 151 16.76 9.48 -7.03
CA GLY A 151 17.75 8.95 -7.96
C GLY A 151 17.81 7.43 -8.07
N GLY A 152 17.11 6.69 -7.20
CA GLY A 152 17.10 5.23 -7.18
C GLY A 152 16.42 4.65 -5.95
N GLY A 153 16.38 3.31 -5.86
CA GLY A 153 15.84 2.59 -4.71
C GLY A 153 14.77 1.59 -5.11
N THR A 154 13.72 1.47 -4.29
CA THR A 154 12.61 0.55 -4.56
C THR A 154 11.56 1.24 -5.43
N PRO A 155 11.37 0.85 -6.70
CA PRO A 155 10.45 1.53 -7.59
C PRO A 155 9.00 1.19 -7.24
N PHE A 156 8.09 2.16 -7.43
CA PHE A 156 6.65 1.95 -7.32
C PHE A 156 6.16 1.03 -8.44
N PHE A 157 6.57 1.31 -9.67
CA PHE A 157 6.23 0.54 -10.87
C PHE A 157 7.31 -0.49 -11.19
N THR A 158 6.89 -1.67 -11.59
CA THR A 158 7.78 -2.67 -12.17
C THR A 158 7.83 -2.52 -13.69
N ALA A 159 8.88 -3.08 -14.31
CA ALA A 159 8.85 -3.36 -15.75
C ALA A 159 7.65 -4.28 -16.08
N LEU A 160 6.91 -3.90 -17.12
CA LEU A 160 5.73 -4.58 -17.62
C LEU A 160 6.02 -5.17 -19.01
N ASP A 161 5.36 -6.27 -19.34
CA ASP A 161 5.49 -6.93 -20.64
C ASP A 161 4.64 -6.25 -21.73
N SER A 162 3.66 -5.44 -21.33
CA SER A 162 2.80 -4.64 -22.21
C SER A 162 2.34 -3.37 -21.51
N TRP A 163 1.87 -2.39 -22.29
CA TRP A 163 1.30 -1.16 -21.74
C TRP A 163 -0.01 -1.42 -20.97
N VAL A 164 -0.24 -0.64 -19.92
CA VAL A 164 -1.51 -0.61 -19.19
C VAL A 164 -2.14 0.75 -19.42
N ASN A 165 -3.34 0.75 -19.99
CA ASN A 165 -4.09 1.99 -20.20
C ASN A 165 -4.80 2.37 -18.90
N LEU A 166 -4.72 3.64 -18.52
CA LEU A 166 -5.27 4.15 -17.27
C LEU A 166 -6.20 5.33 -17.54
N ASN A 167 -7.26 5.45 -16.73
CA ASN A 167 -8.08 6.65 -16.66
C ASN A 167 -7.75 7.40 -15.36
N LEU A 168 -7.47 8.70 -15.45
CA LEU A 168 -7.37 9.55 -14.28
C LEU A 168 -8.76 9.74 -13.68
N VAL A 169 -8.94 9.38 -12.41
CA VAL A 169 -10.24 9.48 -11.71
C VAL A 169 -10.20 10.46 -10.54
N GLU A 170 -9.01 10.79 -10.02
CA GLU A 170 -8.86 11.77 -8.94
C GLU A 170 -7.53 12.53 -9.07
N THR A 171 -7.54 13.81 -8.74
CA THR A 171 -6.32 14.62 -8.55
C THR A 171 -6.54 15.61 -7.42
N ARG A 172 -5.58 15.65 -6.49
CA ARG A 172 -5.54 16.59 -5.36
C ARG A 172 -4.12 17.09 -5.16
N THR A 173 -3.99 18.32 -4.72
CA THR A 173 -2.73 18.89 -4.22
C THR A 173 -2.81 19.01 -2.72
N LEU A 174 -1.82 18.48 -2.02
CA LEU A 174 -1.70 18.50 -0.57
C LEU A 174 -0.62 19.50 -0.13
N PRO A 175 -0.57 19.89 1.16
CA PRO A 175 0.49 20.72 1.71
C PRO A 175 1.90 20.18 1.38
N GLY A 176 2.86 21.10 1.23
CA GLY A 176 4.24 20.73 0.87
C GLY A 176 4.44 20.38 -0.60
N GLY A 177 3.44 20.62 -1.46
CA GLY A 177 3.55 20.38 -2.91
C GLY A 177 3.37 18.92 -3.31
N MET A 178 2.89 18.08 -2.41
CA MET A 178 2.57 16.69 -2.71
C MET A 178 1.33 16.60 -3.59
N THR A 179 1.36 15.72 -4.59
CA THR A 179 0.21 15.48 -5.46
C THR A 179 -0.34 14.09 -5.21
N LEU A 180 -1.65 14.02 -4.99
CA LEU A 180 -2.37 12.77 -4.90
C LEU A 180 -3.13 12.53 -6.19
N THR A 181 -2.88 11.41 -6.83
CA THR A 181 -3.55 11.02 -8.07
C THR A 181 -4.07 9.60 -7.95
N ARG A 182 -5.29 9.37 -8.47
CA ARG A 182 -5.89 8.05 -8.56
C ARG A 182 -6.17 7.72 -10.01
N TYR A 183 -5.76 6.53 -10.41
CA TYR A 183 -5.96 6.01 -11.75
C TYR A 183 -6.69 4.68 -11.69
N GLU A 184 -7.67 4.48 -12.58
CA GLU A 184 -8.34 3.19 -12.77
C GLU A 184 -7.81 2.51 -14.04
N THR A 185 -7.56 1.20 -13.97
CA THR A 185 -7.15 0.39 -15.12
C THR A 185 -8.27 0.31 -16.15
N ARG A 186 -7.99 0.75 -17.38
CA ARG A 186 -8.90 0.61 -18.52
C ARG A 186 -8.80 -0.80 -19.09
N ARG A 187 -9.91 -1.52 -19.04
CA ARG A 187 -10.08 -2.85 -19.64
C ARG A 187 -10.76 -2.78 -21.00
#